data_AF-A0A7X6ARX5-F1
#
_entry.id   AF-A0A7X6ARX5-F1
#
_cell.length_a   1.000
_cell.length_b   1.000
_cell.length_c   1.000
_cell.angle_alpha   90.00
_cell.angle_beta   90.00
_cell.angle_gamma   90.00
#
_symmetry.space_group_name_H-M   'P 1'
#
loop_
_entity.id
_entity.type
_entity.pdbx_description
1 polymer ?
#
loop_
_entity_poly.entity_id
_entity_poly.type
_entity_poly.pdbx_seq_one_letter_code
_entity_poly.pdbx_strand_id
1 'polypeptide(L)' 'TLEHTAREARLAGEAIDVTLDYQHLPTGGLHLIQQVIDEVSDIFIGLGYHVAEGPEAELAWYNFDALNTPPHH' A
#
# COMPACT_ATOMS: atom_id res chain seq x y z
N THR A 1 36.02 43.90 3.53
CA THR A 1 37.40 43.39 3.36
C THR A 1 37.44 42.46 2.17
N LEU A 2 38.57 42.37 1.46
CA LEU A 2 38.73 41.47 0.29
C LEU A 2 38.42 39.99 0.63
N GLU A 3 38.60 39.60 1.88
CA GLU A 3 38.22 38.29 2.41
C GLU A 3 36.71 38.03 2.37
N HIS A 4 35.88 39.04 2.61
CA HIS A 4 34.42 38.91 2.57
C HIS A 4 33.94 38.62 1.16
N THR A 5 34.43 39.39 0.19
CA THR A 5 34.12 39.22 -1.23
C THR A 5 34.61 37.88 -1.77
N ALA A 6 35.80 37.42 -1.35
CA ALA A 6 36.32 36.10 -1.72
C ALA A 6 35.47 34.96 -1.13
N ARG A 7 34.96 35.13 0.08
CA ARG A 7 34.07 34.17 0.75
C ARG A 7 32.70 34.08 0.08
N GLU A 8 32.10 35.21 -0.29
CA GLU A 8 30.81 35.25 -1.00
C GLU A 8 30.90 34.62 -2.39
N ALA A 9 31.99 34.89 -3.13
CA ALA A 9 32.24 34.28 -4.43
C ALA A 9 32.38 32.75 -4.33
N ARG A 10 33.05 32.25 -3.27
CA ARG A 10 33.18 30.82 -3.01
C ARG A 10 31.82 30.18 -2.70
N LEU A 11 31.02 30.80 -1.84
CA LEU A 11 29.68 30.29 -1.47
C LEU A 11 28.73 30.26 -2.67
N ALA A 12 28.81 31.25 -3.56
CA ALA A 12 28.01 31.28 -4.79
C ALA A 12 28.41 30.15 -5.77
N GLY A 13 29.70 29.79 -5.82
CA GLY A 13 30.19 28.67 -6.64
C GLY A 13 29.87 27.28 -6.06
N GLU A 14 29.53 27.20 -4.76
CA GLU A 14 29.12 25.98 -4.06
C GLU A 14 27.60 25.79 -4.03
N ALA A 15 26.82 26.70 -4.65
CA ALA A 15 25.37 26.57 -4.73
C ALA A 15 24.99 25.37 -5.62
N ILE A 16 24.25 24.44 -5.04
CA ILE A 16 23.76 23.22 -5.71
C ILE A 16 22.24 23.29 -5.79
N ASP A 17 21.67 22.84 -6.91
CA ASP A 17 20.23 22.68 -7.07
C ASP A 17 19.75 21.46 -6.27
N VAL A 18 19.09 21.73 -5.15
CA VAL A 18 18.54 20.70 -4.25
C VAL A 18 17.26 20.03 -4.78
N THR A 19 16.74 20.49 -5.93
CA THR A 19 15.56 19.91 -6.59
C THR A 19 15.93 18.88 -7.66
N LEU A 20 17.23 18.69 -7.91
CA LEU A 20 17.73 17.69 -8.84
C LEU A 20 17.19 16.31 -8.48
N ASP A 21 16.65 15.65 -9.51
CA ASP A 21 16.13 14.30 -9.39
C ASP A 21 17.26 13.36 -8.98
N TYR A 22 17.03 12.61 -7.90
CA TYR A 22 17.95 11.58 -7.45
C TYR A 22 17.32 10.23 -7.77
N GLN A 23 18.16 9.22 -8.03
CA GLN A 23 17.64 7.88 -8.27
C GLN A 23 17.01 7.32 -7.00
N HIS A 24 15.68 7.37 -6.94
CA HIS A 24 14.90 6.67 -5.94
C HIS A 24 15.04 5.16 -6.13
N LEU A 25 15.28 4.43 -5.04
CA LEU A 25 15.09 2.98 -5.06
C LEU A 25 13.59 2.71 -5.23
N PRO A 26 13.19 1.81 -6.15
CA PRO A 26 11.79 1.50 -6.34
C PRO A 26 11.22 0.90 -5.07
N THR A 27 10.13 1.48 -4.58
CA THR A 27 9.33 0.88 -3.51
C THR A 27 8.36 -0.14 -4.11
N GLY A 28 8.13 -1.23 -3.40
CA GLY A 28 7.03 -2.14 -3.73
C GLY A 28 5.67 -1.46 -3.53
N GLY A 29 4.61 -2.09 -4.02
CA GLY A 29 3.23 -1.68 -3.77
C GLY A 29 2.38 -2.89 -3.38
N LEU A 30 1.33 -2.63 -2.61
CA LEU A 30 0.32 -3.66 -2.35
C LEU A 30 -0.38 -4.02 -3.67
N HIS A 31 -0.69 -5.31 -3.84
CA HIS A 31 -1.48 -5.75 -4.98
C HIS A 31 -2.87 -5.09 -4.96
N LEU A 32 -3.43 -4.74 -6.12
CA LEU A 32 -4.71 -4.02 -6.20
C LEU A 32 -5.86 -4.76 -5.51
N ILE A 33 -5.90 -6.09 -5.62
CA ILE A 33 -6.92 -6.91 -4.93
C ILE A 33 -6.78 -6.77 -3.41
N GLN A 34 -5.56 -6.73 -2.86
CA GLN A 34 -5.36 -6.57 -1.43
C GLN A 34 -5.86 -5.20 -0.96
N GLN A 35 -5.54 -4.14 -1.71
CA GLN A 35 -6.00 -2.78 -1.37
C GLN A 35 -7.53 -2.70 -1.28
N VAL A 36 -8.24 -3.34 -2.22
CA VAL A 36 -9.71 -3.39 -2.21
C VAL A 36 -10.25 -4.22 -1.05
N ILE A 37 -9.61 -5.37 -0.75
CA ILE A 37 -9.99 -6.20 0.41
C ILE A 37 -9.84 -5.40 1.71
N ASP A 38 -8.74 -4.67 1.87
CA ASP A 38 -8.47 -3.85 3.05
C ASP A 38 -9.51 -2.73 3.19
N GLU A 39 -9.80 -2.00 2.10
CA GLU A 39 -10.80 -0.92 2.10
C GLU A 39 -12.20 -1.43 2.46
N VAL A 40 -12.63 -2.53 1.84
CA VAL A 40 -13.94 -3.14 2.14
C VAL A 40 -13.98 -3.62 3.59
N SER A 41 -12.93 -4.27 4.06
CA SER A 41 -12.86 -4.76 5.45
C SER A 41 -12.99 -3.62 6.45
N ASP A 42 -12.28 -2.51 6.24
CA ASP A 42 -12.33 -1.34 7.12
C ASP A 42 -13.73 -0.72 7.20
N ILE A 43 -14.43 -0.63 6.07
CA ILE A 43 -15.82 -0.12 6.04
C ILE A 43 -16.73 -0.98 6.92
N PHE A 44 -16.68 -2.31 6.79
CA PHE A 44 -17.55 -3.21 7.54
C PHE A 44 -17.16 -3.30 9.02
N ILE A 45 -15.86 -3.22 9.35
CA ILE A 45 -15.39 -3.09 10.74
C ILE A 45 -15.96 -1.82 11.36
N GLY A 46 -15.97 -0.70 10.63
CA GLY A 46 -16.61 0.55 11.07
C GLY A 46 -18.11 0.43 11.36
N LEU A 47 -18.79 -0.55 10.76
CA LEU A 47 -20.19 -0.89 11.01
C LEU A 47 -20.40 -1.89 12.16
N GLY A 48 -19.32 -2.39 12.79
CA GLY A 48 -19.36 -3.36 13.88
C GLY A 48 -19.31 -4.83 13.47
N TYR A 49 -19.01 -5.12 12.19
CA TYR A 49 -18.75 -6.48 11.72
C TYR A 49 -17.36 -6.95 12.16
N HIS A 50 -17.15 -8.27 12.06
CA HIS A 50 -15.86 -8.91 12.35
C HIS A 50 -15.40 -9.70 11.13
N VAL A 51 -14.10 -9.72 10.88
CA VAL A 51 -13.48 -10.54 9.83
C VAL A 51 -13.39 -11.98 10.32
N ALA A 52 -13.84 -12.92 9.49
CA ALA A 52 -13.70 -14.36 9.72
C ALA A 52 -12.99 -14.99 8.52
N GLU A 53 -12.10 -15.94 8.79
CA GLU A 53 -11.37 -16.69 7.77
C GLU A 53 -11.78 -18.16 7.80
N GLY A 54 -11.64 -18.84 6.67
CA GLY A 54 -11.94 -20.25 6.50
C GLY A 54 -10.92 -20.93 5.59
N PRO A 55 -10.94 -22.26 5.50
CA PRO A 55 -10.02 -23.00 4.65
C PRO A 55 -10.34 -22.78 3.15
N GLU A 56 -9.31 -22.67 2.30
CA GLU A 56 -9.50 -22.60 0.85
C GLU A 56 -10.03 -23.92 0.27
N ALA A 57 -9.57 -25.04 0.82
CA ALA A 57 -10.08 -26.38 0.53
C ALA A 57 -11.10 -26.77 1.61
N GLU A 58 -12.38 -26.79 1.24
CA GLU A 58 -13.50 -26.95 2.16
C GLU A 58 -14.35 -28.19 1.84
N LEU A 59 -15.06 -28.69 2.85
CA LEU A 59 -15.98 -29.82 2.75
C LEU A 59 -17.20 -29.44 1.90
N ALA A 60 -17.69 -30.39 1.09
CA ALA A 60 -18.89 -30.22 0.29
C ALA A 60 -20.11 -29.78 1.12
N TRP A 61 -20.17 -30.23 2.37
CA TRP A 61 -21.21 -29.82 3.30
C TRP A 61 -21.28 -28.30 3.51
N TYR A 62 -20.16 -27.65 3.81
CA TYR A 62 -20.15 -26.20 4.11
C TYR A 62 -20.24 -25.35 2.84
N ASN A 63 -19.72 -25.83 1.71
CA ASN A 63 -19.77 -25.11 0.43
C ASN A 63 -21.10 -25.26 -0.31
N PHE A 64 -21.84 -26.36 -0.13
CA PHE A 64 -23.03 -26.67 -0.94
C PHE A 64 -24.23 -27.09 -0.10
N ASP A 65 -24.14 -28.22 0.62
CA ASP A 65 -25.30 -28.84 1.25
C ASP A 65 -25.97 -27.91 2.28
N ALA A 66 -25.17 -27.27 3.13
CA ALA A 66 -25.63 -26.33 4.15
C ALA A 66 -26.13 -25.00 3.57
N LEU A 67 -25.73 -24.66 2.34
CA LEU A 67 -26.13 -23.43 1.62
C LEU A 67 -27.31 -23.66 0.67
N ASN A 68 -28.11 -24.71 0.91
CA ASN A 68 -29.33 -25.02 0.16
C ASN A 68 -29.08 -25.33 -1.33
N THR A 69 -27.95 -25.99 -1.64
CA THR A 69 -27.64 -26.48 -3.00
C THR A 69 -28.00 -27.96 -3.13
N PRO A 70 -29.00 -28.36 -3.96
CA PRO A 70 -29.35 -29.76 -4.14
C PRO A 70 -28.24 -30.58 -4.81
N PRO A 71 -28.19 -31.92 -4.61
CA PRO A 71 -27.15 -32.79 -5.19
C PRO A 71 -27.06 -32.83 -6.73
N HIS A 72 -28.02 -32.25 -7.43
CA HIS A 72 -28.15 -32.31 -8.90
C HIS A 72 -28.26 -30.92 -9.55
N HIS A 73 -27.83 -29.87 -8.85
CA HIS A 73 -27.75 -28.53 -9.42
C HIS A 73 -26.60 -28.42 -10.45
#